data_AF-A0A2I5HPJ7-F1
#
_entry.id   AF-A0A2I5HPJ7-F1
#
_cell.length_a   1.000
_cell.length_b   1.000
_cell.length_c   1.000
_cell.angle_alpha   90.00
_cell.angle_beta   90.00
_cell.angle_gamma   90.00
#
_symmetry.space_group_name_H-M   'P 1'
#
loop_
_entity.id
_entity.type
_entity.pdbx_description
1 polymer ?
#
loop_
_entity_poly.entity_id
_entity_poly.type
_entity_poly.pdbx_seq_one_letter_code
_entity_poly.pdbx_strand_id
1 'polypeptide(L)'
;MKRAELDVVVLGENLPNEGLVKGTVGTIVMVFDTPTLGYLVEFCDEEGRTIAMPALLPAQLKSYFTPGILKTLLVDNNYPVANPVDPDVMADLMRKAAPAEWDAQKRKVFEDIQRLMIHRLDYSDMFEIMDGLEYNGLTLYSLVQAENDEPVWSNIYIRNVETRDNDIYVDPNLSDKVLIGEDGMSVFAYSFTDDRFEIRDKASTDYVIESHTNFNALLSALIDTVS
;
A
#
# COMPACT_ATOMS: atom_id res chain seq x y z
N MET A 1 10.20 15.57 6.00
CA MET A 1 11.26 15.05 6.91
C MET A 1 12.64 15.40 6.36
N LYS A 2 13.63 15.71 7.22
CA LYS A 2 15.03 15.81 6.77
C LYS A 2 15.56 14.38 6.59
N ARG A 3 16.06 14.06 5.40
CA ARG A 3 16.61 12.73 5.08
C ARG A 3 18.05 12.59 5.56
N ALA A 4 18.43 11.37 5.92
CA ALA A 4 19.74 10.98 6.43
C ALA A 4 20.40 9.93 5.52
N GLU A 5 21.65 9.59 5.82
CA GLU A 5 22.33 8.45 5.19
C GLU A 5 21.59 7.14 5.52
N LEU A 6 21.59 6.23 4.55
CA LEU A 6 20.88 4.94 4.55
C LEU A 6 19.35 5.04 4.43
N ASP A 7 18.78 6.25 4.39
CA ASP A 7 17.36 6.41 4.05
C ASP A 7 17.11 5.92 2.61
N VAL A 8 16.02 5.17 2.45
CA VAL A 8 15.54 4.73 1.14
C VAL A 8 14.62 5.80 0.56
N VAL A 9 14.80 6.10 -0.72
CA VAL A 9 14.10 7.16 -1.45
C VAL A 9 13.64 6.67 -2.80
N VAL A 10 12.66 7.38 -3.37
CA VAL A 10 12.14 7.13 -4.72
C VAL A 10 12.51 8.30 -5.62
N LEU A 11 13.02 8.04 -6.82
CA LEU A 11 13.32 9.07 -7.80
C LEU A 11 12.02 9.71 -8.33
N GLY A 12 11.91 11.02 -8.22
CA GLY A 12 10.70 11.78 -8.58
C GLY A 12 10.53 12.10 -10.06
N GLU A 13 11.59 11.95 -10.87
CA GLU A 13 11.64 12.30 -12.29
C GLU A 13 12.54 11.36 -13.10
N ASN A 14 12.47 11.42 -14.44
CA ASN A 14 13.35 10.61 -15.29
C ASN A 14 14.74 11.27 -15.39
N LEU A 15 15.80 10.47 -15.28
CA LEU A 15 17.18 10.90 -15.52
C LEU A 15 17.79 10.01 -16.63
N PRO A 16 17.41 10.24 -17.91
CA PRO A 16 17.77 9.34 -19.01
C PRO A 16 19.28 9.22 -19.23
N ASN A 17 20.05 10.27 -18.91
CA ASN A 17 21.52 10.24 -19.03
C ASN A 17 22.18 9.29 -18.01
N GLU A 18 21.50 9.02 -16.89
CA GLU A 18 21.94 8.09 -15.83
C GLU A 18 21.29 6.70 -15.99
N GLY A 19 20.45 6.50 -17.02
CA GLY A 19 19.68 5.27 -17.19
C GLY A 19 18.57 5.06 -16.15
N LEU A 20 18.17 6.12 -15.42
CA LEU A 20 17.17 6.04 -14.35
C LEU A 20 15.81 6.56 -14.80
N VAL A 21 14.75 5.91 -14.32
CA VAL A 21 13.36 6.30 -14.58
C VAL A 21 12.69 6.76 -13.28
N LYS A 22 11.68 7.63 -13.42
CA LYS A 22 10.84 8.02 -12.29
C LYS A 22 10.28 6.77 -11.61
N GLY A 23 10.34 6.74 -10.28
CA GLY A 23 9.90 5.60 -9.48
C GLY A 23 11.02 4.61 -9.10
N THR A 24 12.22 4.73 -9.67
CA THR A 24 13.35 3.88 -9.24
C THR A 24 13.69 4.15 -7.77
N VAL A 25 13.85 3.08 -7.00
CA VAL A 25 14.20 3.13 -5.57
C VAL A 25 15.72 3.20 -5.43
N GLY A 26 16.20 4.08 -4.56
CA GLY A 26 17.62 4.22 -4.24
C GLY A 26 17.86 4.46 -2.76
N THR A 27 19.12 4.40 -2.36
CA THR A 27 19.54 4.61 -0.97
C THR A 27 20.47 5.82 -0.89
N ILE A 28 20.23 6.72 0.06
CA ILE A 28 21.13 7.85 0.31
C ILE A 28 22.43 7.31 0.90
N VAL A 29 23.55 7.52 0.20
CA VAL A 29 24.89 7.10 0.68
C VAL A 29 25.68 8.25 1.28
N MET A 30 25.31 9.50 0.97
CA MET A 30 25.93 10.69 1.54
C MET A 30 24.98 11.88 1.52
N VAL A 31 25.03 12.70 2.57
CA VAL A 31 24.30 13.97 2.65
C VAL A 31 25.28 15.14 2.47
N PHE A 32 25.01 16.00 1.50
CA PHE A 32 25.71 17.28 1.32
C PHE A 32 24.89 18.38 2.01
N ASP A 33 25.50 19.18 2.88
CA ASP A 33 24.85 20.33 3.53
C ASP A 33 25.37 21.69 3.05
N THR A 34 26.48 21.70 2.29
CA THR A 34 27.20 22.89 1.86
C THR A 34 27.66 22.75 0.40
N PRO A 35 27.44 23.75 -0.49
CA PRO A 35 26.76 25.03 -0.26
C PRO A 35 25.23 24.93 -0.22
N THR A 36 24.65 23.82 -0.65
CA THR A 36 23.21 23.55 -0.66
C THR A 36 22.95 22.11 -0.28
N LEU A 37 21.79 21.85 0.33
CA LEU A 37 21.35 20.50 0.67
C LEU A 37 21.23 19.63 -0.60
N GLY A 38 21.89 18.49 -0.59
CA GLY A 38 21.82 17.48 -1.65
C GLY A 38 22.12 16.09 -1.12
N TYR A 39 21.83 15.09 -1.93
CA TYR A 39 21.96 13.68 -1.55
C TYR A 39 22.69 12.93 -2.64
N LEU A 40 23.79 12.26 -2.30
CA LEU A 40 24.34 11.23 -3.16
C LEU A 40 23.49 9.98 -2.96
N VAL A 41 22.86 9.50 -4.03
CA VAL A 41 21.92 8.37 -3.96
C VAL A 41 22.42 7.26 -4.85
N GLU A 42 22.63 6.08 -4.28
CA GLU A 42 22.95 4.88 -5.05
C GLU A 42 21.65 4.21 -5.51
N PHE A 43 21.57 3.95 -6.81
CA PHE A 43 20.51 3.15 -7.42
C PHE A 43 21.11 1.84 -7.91
N CYS A 44 20.52 0.71 -7.53
CA CYS A 44 20.98 -0.61 -7.93
C CYS A 44 19.95 -1.34 -8.78
N ASP A 45 20.43 -2.30 -9.58
CA ASP A 45 19.58 -3.28 -10.24
C ASP A 45 19.10 -4.36 -9.25
N GLU A 46 18.28 -5.30 -9.74
CA GLU A 46 17.74 -6.40 -8.93
C GLU A 46 18.82 -7.35 -8.38
N GLU A 47 20.03 -7.31 -8.93
CA GLU A 47 21.18 -8.11 -8.51
C GLU A 47 22.07 -7.34 -7.51
N GLY A 48 21.67 -6.13 -7.12
CA GLY A 48 22.39 -5.27 -6.18
C GLY A 48 23.57 -4.54 -6.80
N ARG A 49 23.70 -4.51 -8.14
CA ARG A 49 24.78 -3.79 -8.82
C ARG A 49 24.36 -2.35 -9.04
N THR A 50 25.28 -1.43 -8.76
CA THR A 50 25.06 0.00 -8.99
C THR A 50 24.75 0.27 -10.47
N ILE A 51 23.58 0.85 -10.73
CA ILE A 51 23.19 1.42 -12.03
C ILE A 51 23.81 2.81 -12.16
N ALA A 52 23.59 3.66 -11.16
CA ALA A 52 24.08 5.04 -11.12
C ALA A 52 24.12 5.56 -9.68
N MET A 53 24.92 6.61 -9.45
CA MET A 53 25.04 7.25 -8.14
C MET A 53 25.07 8.79 -8.25
N PRO A 54 23.97 9.43 -8.71
CA PRO A 54 23.93 10.87 -8.91
C PRO A 54 23.80 11.65 -7.60
N ALA A 55 24.25 12.90 -7.61
CA ALA A 55 23.92 13.89 -6.59
C ALA A 55 22.57 14.55 -6.93
N LEU A 56 21.58 14.41 -6.05
CA LEU A 56 20.20 14.82 -6.27
C LEU A 56 19.75 15.88 -5.24
N LEU A 57 18.92 16.81 -5.70
CA LEU A 57 18.26 17.80 -4.86
C LEU A 57 17.08 17.17 -4.10
N PRO A 58 16.69 17.71 -2.93
CA PRO A 58 15.53 17.23 -2.18
C PRO A 58 14.24 17.12 -3.01
N ALA A 59 14.03 18.04 -3.95
CA ALA A 59 12.85 18.09 -4.81
C ALA A 59 12.80 16.96 -5.86
N GLN A 60 13.93 16.31 -6.14
CA GLN A 60 14.02 15.18 -7.07
C GLN A 60 13.73 13.84 -6.37
N LEU A 61 13.52 13.84 -5.05
CA LEU A 61 13.37 12.64 -4.24
C LEU A 61 12.02 12.64 -3.50
N LYS A 62 11.35 11.50 -3.59
CA LYS A 62 10.14 11.14 -2.83
C LYS A 62 10.49 10.16 -1.71
N SER A 63 9.61 10.06 -0.72
CA SER A 63 9.82 9.17 0.44
C SER A 63 9.45 7.73 0.08
N TYR A 64 10.25 6.76 0.54
CA TYR A 64 9.93 5.34 0.40
C TYR A 64 9.37 4.80 1.72
N PHE A 65 8.19 4.19 1.66
CA PHE A 65 7.53 3.62 2.84
C PHE A 65 7.37 2.11 2.68
N THR A 66 7.87 1.38 3.66
CA THR A 66 7.44 0.00 3.95
C THR A 66 6.42 0.05 5.09
N PRO A 67 5.62 -1.02 5.31
CA PRO A 67 4.72 -1.08 6.47
C PRO A 67 5.44 -0.83 7.80
N GLY A 68 6.68 -1.31 7.94
CA GLY A 68 7.50 -1.09 9.13
C GLY A 68 7.88 0.38 9.35
N ILE A 69 8.34 1.07 8.29
CA ILE A 69 8.66 2.50 8.36
C ILE A 69 7.40 3.32 8.66
N LEU A 70 6.28 2.96 8.04
CA LEU A 70 5.00 3.63 8.28
C LEU A 70 4.53 3.44 9.73
N LYS A 71 4.64 2.22 10.29
CA LYS A 71 4.34 1.98 11.71
C LYS A 71 5.14 2.89 12.63
N THR A 72 6.44 3.06 12.38
CA THR A 72 7.27 4.00 13.15
C THR A 72 6.76 5.43 13.00
N LEU A 73 6.43 5.87 11.78
CA LEU A 73 5.85 7.19 11.54
C LEU A 73 4.56 7.40 12.35
N LEU A 74 3.65 6.42 12.35
CA LEU A 74 2.38 6.50 13.09
C LEU A 74 2.63 6.68 14.59
N VAL A 75 3.50 5.84 15.17
CA VAL A 75 3.86 5.90 16.60
C VAL A 75 4.49 7.25 16.95
N ASP A 76 5.44 7.72 16.15
CA ASP A 76 6.15 8.99 16.39
C ASP A 76 5.21 10.21 16.32
N ASN A 77 4.11 10.10 15.56
CA ASN A 77 3.08 11.13 15.44
C ASN A 77 1.86 10.88 16.34
N ASN A 78 1.95 9.96 17.31
CA ASN A 78 0.88 9.61 18.25
C ASN A 78 -0.43 9.13 17.57
N TYR A 79 -0.34 8.52 16.40
CA TYR A 79 -1.46 7.80 15.79
C TYR A 79 -1.63 6.42 16.44
N PRO A 80 -2.87 5.94 16.63
CA PRO A 80 -3.10 4.58 17.09
C PRO A 80 -2.61 3.58 16.03
N VAL A 81 -1.96 2.51 16.48
CA VAL A 81 -1.51 1.41 15.63
C VAL A 81 -2.14 0.13 16.14
N ALA A 82 -2.90 -0.55 15.28
CA ALA A 82 -3.47 -1.84 15.60
C ALA A 82 -2.38 -2.90 15.75
N ASN A 83 -2.58 -3.84 16.67
CA ASN A 83 -1.66 -4.97 16.81
C ASN A 83 -1.60 -5.79 15.52
N PRO A 84 -0.48 -6.48 15.25
CA PRO A 84 -0.42 -7.48 14.19
C PRO A 84 -1.55 -8.50 14.29
N VAL A 85 -1.97 -9.03 13.15
CA VAL A 85 -2.90 -10.15 13.10
C VAL A 85 -2.24 -11.39 13.68
N ASP A 86 -2.99 -12.18 14.44
CA ASP A 86 -2.51 -13.46 14.96
C ASP A 86 -2.03 -14.37 13.80
N PRO A 87 -0.79 -14.91 13.86
CA PRO A 87 -0.27 -15.77 12.80
C PRO A 87 -1.15 -17.00 12.50
N ASP A 88 -1.84 -17.55 13.49
CA ASP A 88 -2.75 -18.68 13.27
C ASP A 88 -3.99 -18.25 12.47
N VAL A 89 -4.47 -17.01 12.68
CA VAL A 89 -5.57 -16.45 11.88
C VAL A 89 -5.12 -16.19 10.44
N MET A 90 -3.91 -15.66 10.23
CA MET A 90 -3.34 -15.51 8.89
C MET A 90 -3.17 -16.86 8.20
N ALA A 91 -2.64 -17.87 8.90
CA ALA A 91 -2.45 -19.21 8.36
C ALA A 91 -3.79 -19.88 8.02
N ASP A 92 -4.80 -19.70 8.85
CA ASP A 92 -6.15 -20.18 8.60
C ASP A 92 -6.75 -19.53 7.36
N LEU A 93 -6.65 -18.21 7.24
CA LEU A 93 -7.08 -17.47 6.05
C LEU A 93 -6.39 -18.00 4.80
N MET A 94 -5.09 -18.27 4.82
CA MET A 94 -4.36 -18.72 3.63
C MET A 94 -4.62 -20.20 3.25
N ARG A 95 -5.22 -21.02 4.12
CA ARG A 95 -5.33 -22.48 3.92
C ARG A 95 -6.76 -23.00 3.89
N LYS A 96 -7.69 -22.38 4.61
CA LYS A 96 -9.06 -22.87 4.74
C LYS A 96 -9.91 -22.37 3.58
N ALA A 97 -10.82 -23.22 3.11
CA ALA A 97 -11.86 -22.78 2.18
C ALA A 97 -12.87 -21.87 2.88
N ALA A 98 -13.56 -21.03 2.10
CA ALA A 98 -14.66 -20.23 2.61
C ALA A 98 -15.73 -21.12 3.26
N PRO A 99 -16.40 -20.67 4.35
CA PRO A 99 -17.44 -21.44 5.00
C PRO A 99 -18.56 -21.87 4.04
N ALA A 100 -19.01 -23.12 4.16
CA ALA A 100 -19.95 -23.72 3.22
C ALA A 100 -21.35 -23.10 3.30
N GLU A 101 -21.71 -22.57 4.47
CA GLU A 101 -22.95 -21.88 4.79
C GLU A 101 -23.03 -20.46 4.21
N TRP A 102 -21.91 -19.88 3.78
CA TRP A 102 -21.92 -18.57 3.14
C TRP A 102 -22.55 -18.65 1.75
N ASP A 103 -23.24 -17.59 1.36
CA ASP A 103 -23.76 -17.43 0.00
C ASP A 103 -22.62 -17.34 -1.03
N ALA A 104 -22.97 -17.39 -2.31
CA ALA A 104 -21.98 -17.38 -3.39
C ALA A 104 -21.13 -16.09 -3.40
N GLN A 105 -21.70 -14.95 -3.04
CA GLN A 105 -21.05 -13.66 -3.13
C GLN A 105 -20.04 -13.46 -1.99
N LYS A 106 -20.42 -13.81 -0.76
CA LYS A 106 -19.50 -13.81 0.40
C LYS A 106 -18.34 -14.77 0.21
N ARG A 107 -18.60 -15.97 -0.33
CA ARG A 107 -17.52 -16.92 -0.66
C ARG A 107 -16.57 -16.37 -1.70
N LYS A 108 -17.09 -15.74 -2.76
CA LYS A 108 -16.26 -15.11 -3.78
C LYS A 108 -15.38 -13.99 -3.21
N VAL A 109 -15.94 -13.11 -2.37
CA VAL A 109 -15.16 -12.07 -1.68
C VAL A 109 -14.04 -12.66 -0.84
N PHE A 110 -14.34 -13.72 -0.09
CA PHE A 110 -13.33 -14.42 0.71
C PHE A 110 -12.23 -15.03 -0.16
N GLU A 111 -12.60 -15.73 -1.23
CA GLU A 111 -11.66 -16.36 -2.16
C GLU A 111 -10.76 -15.31 -2.84
N ASP A 112 -11.30 -14.16 -3.23
CA ASP A 112 -10.52 -13.06 -3.80
C ASP A 112 -9.56 -12.46 -2.77
N ILE A 113 -10.00 -12.18 -1.54
CA ILE A 113 -9.12 -11.67 -0.47
C ILE A 113 -8.03 -12.68 -0.15
N GLN A 114 -8.38 -13.96 0.05
CA GLN A 114 -7.44 -15.05 0.26
C GLN A 114 -6.42 -15.12 -0.88
N ARG A 115 -6.88 -15.03 -2.13
CA ARG A 115 -6.02 -15.02 -3.32
C ARG A 115 -5.04 -13.85 -3.28
N LEU A 116 -5.50 -12.63 -2.97
CA LEU A 116 -4.62 -11.48 -2.79
C LEU A 116 -3.55 -11.75 -1.72
N MET A 117 -3.94 -12.24 -0.53
CA MET A 117 -3.00 -12.50 0.57
C MET A 117 -1.95 -13.56 0.22
N ILE A 118 -2.31 -14.58 -0.58
CA ILE A 118 -1.38 -15.64 -0.99
C ILE A 118 -0.42 -15.15 -2.08
N HIS A 119 -0.90 -14.37 -3.04
CA HIS A 119 -0.10 -13.96 -4.19
C HIS A 119 0.76 -12.72 -3.92
N ARG A 120 0.36 -11.86 -2.98
CA ARG A 120 1.01 -10.56 -2.72
C ARG A 120 1.55 -10.51 -1.29
N LEU A 121 2.68 -11.18 -1.08
CA LEU A 121 3.38 -11.16 0.21
C LEU A 121 3.74 -9.74 0.64
N ASP A 122 4.13 -8.90 -0.33
CA ASP A 122 4.43 -7.48 -0.08
C ASP A 122 3.24 -6.69 0.47
N TYR A 123 2.02 -7.17 0.31
CA TYR A 123 0.82 -6.67 0.97
C TYR A 123 0.49 -7.43 2.26
N SER A 124 0.52 -8.77 2.26
CA SER A 124 0.15 -9.55 3.45
C SER A 124 1.10 -9.33 4.63
N ASP A 125 2.38 -9.06 4.37
CA ASP A 125 3.40 -8.75 5.38
C ASP A 125 3.02 -7.51 6.22
N MET A 126 2.15 -6.63 5.70
CA MET A 126 1.60 -5.52 6.48
C MET A 126 0.90 -6.04 7.73
N PHE A 127 0.12 -7.12 7.63
CA PHE A 127 -0.66 -7.68 8.74
C PHE A 127 0.21 -8.35 9.81
N GLU A 128 1.44 -8.73 9.48
CA GLU A 128 2.44 -9.17 10.48
C GLU A 128 3.02 -7.99 11.28
N ILE A 129 2.83 -6.77 10.80
CA ILE A 129 3.36 -5.54 11.39
C ILE A 129 2.26 -4.74 12.10
N MET A 130 1.08 -4.62 11.49
CA MET A 130 -0.11 -3.91 12.00
C MET A 130 -1.38 -4.33 11.24
N ASP A 131 -2.51 -4.42 11.94
CA ASP A 131 -3.80 -4.81 11.33
C ASP A 131 -4.57 -3.62 10.72
N GLY A 132 -4.11 -3.11 9.58
CA GLY A 132 -4.67 -1.89 8.95
C GLY A 132 -4.25 -0.61 9.68
N LEU A 133 -4.71 0.55 9.17
CA LEU A 133 -4.37 1.86 9.75
C LEU A 133 -5.32 2.99 9.34
N GLU A 134 -5.25 4.08 10.11
CA GLU A 134 -5.76 5.39 9.72
C GLU A 134 -4.66 6.45 9.87
N TYR A 135 -4.52 7.34 8.87
CA TYR A 135 -3.52 8.42 8.88
C TYR A 135 -3.97 9.61 8.03
N ASN A 136 -4.18 10.79 8.64
CA ASN A 136 -4.60 12.00 7.90
C ASN A 136 -5.80 11.79 6.94
N GLY A 137 -6.76 10.94 7.32
CA GLY A 137 -7.94 10.61 6.48
C GLY A 137 -7.73 9.49 5.46
N LEU A 138 -6.49 8.98 5.31
CA LEU A 138 -6.19 7.72 4.66
C LEU A 138 -6.62 6.56 5.56
N THR A 139 -7.30 5.56 5.00
CA THR A 139 -7.63 4.30 5.68
C THR A 139 -7.09 3.13 4.85
N LEU A 140 -6.31 2.25 5.47
CA LEU A 140 -6.08 0.90 4.95
C LEU A 140 -6.86 -0.09 5.78
N TYR A 141 -7.60 -0.96 5.10
CA TYR A 141 -8.57 -1.83 5.75
C TYR A 141 -7.90 -2.87 6.65
N SER A 142 -8.52 -3.09 7.80
CA SER A 142 -8.14 -4.11 8.77
C SER A 142 -8.67 -5.48 8.37
N LEU A 143 -8.10 -6.53 8.94
CA LEU A 143 -8.49 -7.92 8.73
C LEU A 143 -9.30 -8.47 9.89
N VAL A 144 -8.92 -8.18 11.15
CA VAL A 144 -9.52 -8.79 12.34
C VAL A 144 -10.00 -7.80 13.39
N GLN A 145 -9.76 -6.49 13.22
CA GLN A 145 -10.29 -5.49 14.15
C GLN A 145 -11.81 -5.59 14.31
N ALA A 146 -12.26 -5.52 15.56
CA ALA A 146 -13.66 -5.61 15.93
C ALA A 146 -13.98 -4.69 17.12
N GLU A 147 -15.19 -4.15 17.15
CA GLU A 147 -15.78 -3.40 18.26
C GLU A 147 -17.07 -4.11 18.69
N ASN A 148 -17.20 -4.39 19.99
CA ASN A 148 -18.37 -5.11 20.55
C ASN A 148 -18.65 -6.46 19.84
N ASP A 149 -17.59 -7.22 19.54
CA ASP A 149 -17.62 -8.50 18.82
C ASP A 149 -18.11 -8.43 17.36
N GLU A 150 -18.23 -7.22 16.79
CA GLU A 150 -18.54 -7.00 15.37
C GLU A 150 -17.33 -6.42 14.64
N PRO A 151 -16.99 -6.90 13.42
CA PRO A 151 -15.92 -6.30 12.63
C PRO A 151 -16.12 -4.80 12.46
N VAL A 152 -15.05 -4.04 12.59
CA VAL A 152 -15.10 -2.59 12.38
C VAL A 152 -15.51 -2.26 10.94
N TRP A 153 -16.06 -1.07 10.72
CA TRP A 153 -16.46 -0.63 9.38
C TRP A 153 -15.31 -0.74 8.37
N SER A 154 -14.09 -0.36 8.76
CA SER A 154 -12.89 -0.43 7.92
C SER A 154 -12.32 -1.85 7.76
N ASN A 155 -13.10 -2.91 8.03
CA ASN A 155 -12.68 -4.28 7.82
C ASN A 155 -12.77 -4.66 6.33
N ILE A 156 -11.74 -5.32 5.81
CA ILE A 156 -11.61 -5.67 4.39
C ILE A 156 -12.77 -6.53 3.87
N TYR A 157 -13.31 -7.45 4.67
CA TYR A 157 -14.45 -8.27 4.28
C TYR A 157 -15.72 -7.43 4.19
N ILE A 158 -15.98 -6.59 5.18
CA ILE A 158 -17.16 -5.73 5.22
C ILE A 158 -17.18 -4.82 3.99
N ARG A 159 -16.07 -4.12 3.73
CA ARG A 159 -15.97 -3.16 2.61
C ARG A 159 -16.10 -3.85 1.24
N ASN A 160 -15.53 -5.04 1.07
CA ASN A 160 -15.65 -5.77 -0.19
C ASN A 160 -17.02 -6.44 -0.38
N VAL A 161 -17.68 -6.90 0.69
CA VAL A 161 -19.06 -7.41 0.59
C VAL A 161 -20.00 -6.27 0.24
N GLU A 162 -20.00 -5.17 0.99
CA GLU A 162 -20.90 -4.02 0.76
C GLU A 162 -20.75 -3.40 -0.63
N THR A 163 -19.54 -3.41 -1.20
CA THR A 163 -19.27 -2.87 -2.54
C THR A 163 -19.82 -3.76 -3.64
N ARG A 164 -19.80 -5.08 -3.43
CA ARG A 164 -20.11 -6.07 -4.47
C ARG A 164 -21.48 -6.71 -4.30
N ASP A 165 -22.09 -6.57 -3.12
CA ASP A 165 -23.38 -7.12 -2.73
C ASP A 165 -24.21 -6.00 -2.12
N ASN A 166 -24.80 -5.18 -2.99
CA ASN A 166 -25.56 -4.00 -2.60
C ASN A 166 -26.91 -3.98 -3.32
N ASP A 167 -27.98 -3.83 -2.57
CA ASP A 167 -29.36 -3.80 -3.09
C ASP A 167 -29.65 -2.56 -3.96
N ILE A 168 -28.82 -1.52 -3.87
CA ILE A 168 -29.03 -0.23 -4.55
C ILE A 168 -28.23 -0.17 -5.85
N TYR A 169 -26.93 -0.40 -5.79
CA TYR A 169 -26.02 -0.30 -6.94
C TYR A 169 -24.73 -1.06 -6.66
N VAL A 170 -24.35 -1.92 -7.61
CA VAL A 170 -23.03 -2.56 -7.62
C VAL A 170 -22.20 -1.92 -8.71
N ASP A 171 -21.06 -1.36 -8.32
CA ASP A 171 -20.14 -0.71 -9.25
C ASP A 171 -19.44 -1.75 -10.14
N PRO A 172 -19.68 -1.75 -11.47
CA PRO A 172 -19.07 -2.73 -12.35
C PRO A 172 -17.54 -2.62 -12.38
N ASN A 173 -16.98 -1.43 -12.15
CA ASN A 173 -15.54 -1.19 -12.20
C ASN A 173 -14.79 -1.74 -10.98
N LEU A 174 -15.50 -2.00 -9.88
CA LEU A 174 -14.94 -2.52 -8.62
C LEU A 174 -15.33 -3.98 -8.36
N SER A 175 -16.32 -4.51 -9.09
CA SER A 175 -16.90 -5.84 -8.86
C SER A 175 -15.93 -7.03 -8.98
N ASP A 176 -14.80 -6.83 -9.66
CA ASP A 176 -13.75 -7.81 -9.90
C ASP A 176 -12.44 -7.49 -9.17
N LYS A 177 -12.44 -6.50 -8.26
CA LYS A 177 -11.23 -6.00 -7.56
C LYS A 177 -11.37 -6.10 -6.06
N VAL A 178 -10.26 -6.37 -5.38
CA VAL A 178 -10.21 -6.33 -3.91
C VAL A 178 -9.93 -4.92 -3.46
N LEU A 179 -10.88 -4.30 -2.75
CA LEU A 179 -10.64 -3.03 -2.10
C LEU A 179 -9.78 -3.24 -0.86
N ILE A 180 -8.75 -2.42 -0.70
CA ILE A 180 -7.76 -2.54 0.39
C ILE A 180 -7.69 -1.28 1.26
N GLY A 181 -8.38 -0.21 0.86
CA GLY A 181 -8.43 1.04 1.60
C GLY A 181 -9.09 2.15 0.80
N GLU A 182 -9.12 3.33 1.39
CA GLU A 182 -9.67 4.54 0.78
C GLU A 182 -9.19 5.82 1.47
N ASP A 183 -9.38 6.97 0.81
CA ASP A 183 -9.31 8.29 1.42
C ASP A 183 -10.58 9.11 1.05
N GLY A 184 -10.58 10.42 1.30
CA GLY A 184 -11.74 11.28 1.01
C GLY A 184 -12.16 11.33 -0.48
N MET A 185 -11.24 11.08 -1.42
CA MET A 185 -11.43 11.26 -2.87
C MET A 185 -11.23 9.98 -3.67
N SER A 186 -10.50 9.00 -3.11
CA SER A 186 -10.01 7.85 -3.85
C SER A 186 -10.32 6.54 -3.12
N VAL A 187 -10.46 5.47 -3.89
CA VAL A 187 -10.51 4.09 -3.40
C VAL A 187 -9.26 3.35 -3.87
N PHE A 188 -8.71 2.51 -3.02
CA PHE A 188 -7.52 1.72 -3.32
C PHE A 188 -7.93 0.28 -3.56
N ALA A 189 -7.51 -0.26 -4.70
CA ALA A 189 -7.95 -1.56 -5.14
C ALA A 189 -6.76 -2.38 -5.67
N TYR A 190 -6.88 -3.69 -5.60
CA TYR A 190 -6.02 -4.62 -6.31
C TYR A 190 -6.76 -5.24 -7.49
N SER A 191 -6.18 -5.09 -8.69
CA SER A 191 -6.65 -5.69 -9.94
C SER A 191 -5.92 -7.01 -10.18
N PHE A 192 -6.67 -8.13 -10.19
CA PHE A 192 -6.13 -9.43 -10.60
C PHE A 192 -5.83 -9.49 -12.10
N THR A 193 -6.54 -8.71 -12.90
CA THR A 193 -6.39 -8.68 -14.37
C THR A 193 -5.03 -8.12 -14.76
N ASP A 194 -4.62 -7.04 -14.09
CA ASP A 194 -3.38 -6.32 -14.40
C ASP A 194 -2.23 -6.69 -13.47
N ASP A 195 -2.50 -7.40 -12.37
CA ASP A 195 -1.59 -7.64 -11.25
C ASP A 195 -0.97 -6.33 -10.72
N ARG A 196 -1.87 -5.38 -10.41
CA ARG A 196 -1.51 -4.04 -9.95
C ARG A 196 -2.37 -3.58 -8.79
N PHE A 197 -1.76 -2.82 -7.91
CA PHE A 197 -2.48 -1.93 -7.01
C PHE A 197 -2.83 -0.64 -7.73
N GLU A 198 -4.02 -0.12 -7.47
CA GLU A 198 -4.59 1.02 -8.18
C GLU A 198 -5.17 2.02 -7.19
N ILE A 199 -4.93 3.30 -7.46
CA ILE A 199 -5.64 4.43 -6.86
C ILE A 199 -6.69 4.87 -7.87
N ARG A 200 -7.97 4.78 -7.52
CA ARG A 200 -9.10 5.10 -8.40
C ARG A 200 -9.88 6.27 -7.83
N ASP A 201 -10.38 7.13 -8.70
CA ASP A 201 -11.26 8.22 -8.31
C ASP A 201 -12.61 7.66 -7.81
N LYS A 202 -13.11 8.14 -6.67
CA LYS A 202 -14.39 7.65 -6.11
C LYS A 202 -15.62 8.12 -6.88
N ALA A 203 -15.55 9.27 -7.56
CA ALA A 203 -16.65 9.78 -8.36
C ALA A 203 -16.69 9.14 -9.76
N SER A 204 -15.54 8.66 -10.26
CA SER A 204 -15.40 7.95 -11.54
C SER A 204 -14.47 6.75 -11.38
N THR A 205 -15.00 5.64 -10.88
CA THR A 205 -14.22 4.44 -10.52
C THR A 205 -13.61 3.69 -11.71
N ASP A 206 -14.02 4.02 -12.94
CA ASP A 206 -13.37 3.58 -14.18
C ASP A 206 -12.01 4.26 -14.40
N TYR A 207 -11.81 5.46 -13.82
CA TYR A 207 -10.59 6.23 -13.94
C TYR A 207 -9.54 5.80 -12.89
N VAL A 208 -8.43 5.24 -13.38
CA VAL A 208 -7.24 4.94 -12.58
C VAL A 208 -6.34 6.18 -12.55
N ILE A 209 -6.15 6.74 -11.35
CA ILE A 209 -5.28 7.90 -11.11
C ILE A 209 -3.81 7.46 -11.19
N GLU A 210 -3.45 6.43 -10.43
CA GLU A 210 -2.11 5.83 -10.40
C GLU A 210 -2.20 4.30 -10.27
N SER A 211 -1.19 3.60 -10.77
CA SER A 211 -1.05 2.15 -10.63
C SER A 211 0.37 1.75 -10.24
N HIS A 212 0.49 0.74 -9.40
CA HIS A 212 1.75 0.31 -8.80
C HIS A 212 1.86 -1.21 -8.84
N THR A 213 3.02 -1.73 -9.25
CA THR A 213 3.27 -3.17 -9.19
C THR A 213 3.60 -3.66 -7.80
N ASN A 214 4.12 -2.82 -6.90
CA ASN A 214 4.48 -3.20 -5.52
C ASN A 214 3.66 -2.42 -4.49
N PHE A 215 3.32 -3.05 -3.37
CA PHE A 215 2.51 -2.45 -2.31
C PHE A 215 3.24 -1.28 -1.64
N ASN A 216 4.55 -1.39 -1.41
CA ASN A 216 5.36 -0.28 -0.87
C ASN A 216 5.34 0.96 -1.78
N ALA A 217 5.29 0.76 -3.10
CA ALA A 217 5.20 1.88 -4.05
C ALA A 217 3.82 2.57 -3.98
N LEU A 218 2.74 1.78 -3.83
CA LEU A 218 1.42 2.32 -3.51
C LEU A 218 1.47 3.09 -2.18
N LEU A 219 1.99 2.46 -1.12
CA LEU A 219 2.05 3.06 0.22
C LEU A 219 2.78 4.40 0.22
N SER A 220 3.92 4.48 -0.48
CA SER A 220 4.63 5.73 -0.72
C SER A 220 3.78 6.80 -1.38
N ALA A 221 3.07 6.45 -2.45
CA ALA A 221 2.21 7.40 -3.17
C ALA A 221 1.06 7.90 -2.29
N LEU A 222 0.46 7.01 -1.50
CA LEU A 222 -0.61 7.35 -0.56
C LEU A 222 -0.14 8.32 0.53
N ILE A 223 0.99 8.01 1.17
CA ILE A 223 1.53 8.86 2.24
C ILE A 223 2.01 10.21 1.70
N ASP A 224 2.66 10.25 0.54
CA ASP A 224 3.06 11.51 -0.11
C ASP A 224 1.85 12.43 -0.41
N THR A 225 0.66 11.87 -0.60
CA THR A 225 -0.57 12.63 -0.91
C THR A 225 -1.21 13.26 0.33
N VAL A 226 -1.05 12.64 1.49
CA VAL A 226 -1.69 13.06 2.75
C VAL A 226 -0.73 13.66 3.78
N SER A 227 0.56 13.77 3.45
CA SER A 227 1.61 14.35 4.31
C SER A 227 1.80 15.85 4.16
#